data_AF-A0A4S2LVA4-F1
#
_entry.id   AF-A0A4S2LVA4-F1
#
_cell.length_a   1.000
_cell.length_b   1.000
_cell.length_c   1.000
_cell.angle_alpha   90.00
_cell.angle_beta   90.00
_cell.angle_gamma   90.00
#
_symmetry.space_group_name_H-M   'P 1'
#
loop_
_entity.id
_entity.type
_entity.pdbx_description
1 polymer ?
#
loop_
_entity_poly.entity_id
_entity_poly.type
_entity_poly.pdbx_seq_one_letter_code
_entity_poly.pdbx_strand_id
1 'polypeptide(L)'
;MWSVWTVVILTTERFLLILFPLRFQKFLSPKVAWITIGCSTFLIGLISLPWLFSFSYVVQKDCSASSNAIKTSAQTPSVYELCTPNNVYRVLRLMQIPLIVLLPGIILTFENTKIAFTLAKRRGQWMSSSFAVHGSSNSVKNCNQQSGSDNRIDSVNVNNPMAECHRQAKEQENRLTLQLLIVSCTFWILSMPSLIFVGLRALAENANSAHHVSETFANGYYVSWFLYQLNMCIDFFIYCVVGSTFRETLWALLERDWSRFHRLRNTLCKGRLIDSRECVTATTSDSRRLN
;
A
#
# COMPACT_ATOMS: atom_id res chain seq x y z
N MET A 1 -5.34 -11.25 -5.90
CA MET A 1 -5.33 -11.45 -4.43
C MET A 1 -4.00 -11.06 -3.83
N TRP A 2 -2.90 -11.72 -4.21
CA TRP A 2 -1.59 -11.53 -3.57
C TRP A 2 -1.13 -10.07 -3.48
N SER A 3 -1.14 -9.33 -4.60
CA SER A 3 -0.70 -7.92 -4.63
C SER A 3 -1.47 -7.00 -3.65
N VAL A 4 -2.80 -7.04 -3.63
CA VAL A 4 -3.61 -6.26 -2.66
C VAL A 4 -3.26 -6.61 -1.21
N TRP A 5 -3.12 -7.90 -0.90
CA TRP A 5 -2.77 -8.32 0.46
C TRP A 5 -1.33 -7.95 0.83
N THR A 6 -0.40 -7.89 -0.13
CA THR A 6 0.93 -7.33 0.10
C THR A 6 0.85 -5.86 0.49
N VAL A 7 0.01 -5.06 -0.17
CA VAL A 7 -0.16 -3.64 0.18
C VAL A 7 -0.77 -3.48 1.57
N VAL A 8 -1.76 -4.31 1.93
CA VAL A 8 -2.29 -4.36 3.30
C VAL A 8 -1.18 -4.68 4.30
N ILE A 9 -0.43 -5.76 4.09
CA ILE A 9 0.67 -6.17 5.00
C ILE A 9 1.71 -5.07 5.16
N LEU A 10 2.12 -4.41 4.07
CA LEU A 10 3.07 -3.29 4.12
C LEU A 10 2.49 -2.08 4.87
N THR A 11 1.20 -1.83 4.75
CA THR A 11 0.50 -0.77 5.48
C THR A 11 0.39 -1.10 6.96
N THR A 12 0.06 -2.34 7.30
CA THR A 12 0.05 -2.85 8.68
C THR A 12 1.42 -2.75 9.32
N GLU A 13 2.49 -3.13 8.61
CA GLU A 13 3.87 -2.98 9.09
C GLU A 13 4.17 -1.51 9.44
N ARG A 14 3.81 -0.58 8.56
CA ARG A 14 3.97 0.86 8.80
C ARG A 14 3.11 1.35 9.96
N PHE A 15 1.87 0.89 10.06
CA PHE A 15 0.97 1.19 11.17
C PHE A 15 1.60 0.79 12.51
N LEU A 16 2.11 -0.44 12.61
CA LEU A 16 2.74 -0.96 13.82
C LEU A 16 4.00 -0.18 14.20
N LEU A 17 4.84 0.18 13.22
CA LEU A 17 6.02 1.00 13.45
C LEU A 17 5.69 2.41 13.97
N ILE A 18 4.66 3.03 13.40
CA ILE A 18 4.30 4.40 13.76
C ILE A 18 3.65 4.44 15.13
N LEU A 19 2.76 3.50 15.47
CA LEU A 19 2.08 3.51 16.77
C LEU A 19 2.92 2.91 17.90
N PHE A 20 3.74 1.88 17.63
CA PHE A 20 4.46 1.11 18.64
C PHE A 20 5.95 0.95 18.30
N PRO A 21 6.71 2.05 18.16
CA PRO A 21 8.09 2.01 17.68
C PRO A 21 8.99 1.07 18.51
N LEU A 22 8.91 1.15 19.84
CA LEU A 22 9.80 0.41 20.75
C LEU A 22 9.52 -1.10 20.83
N ARG A 23 8.26 -1.52 20.62
CA ARG A 23 7.89 -2.94 20.72
C ARG A 23 8.10 -3.68 19.40
N PHE A 24 7.97 -2.97 18.27
CA PHE A 24 8.01 -3.58 16.95
C PHE A 24 9.36 -3.50 16.24
N GLN A 25 10.31 -2.71 16.74
CA GLN A 25 11.68 -2.72 16.20
C GLN A 25 12.33 -4.12 16.29
N LYS A 26 11.99 -4.93 17.31
CA LYS A 26 12.42 -6.33 17.43
C LYS A 26 11.67 -7.29 16.50
N PHE A 27 10.42 -6.97 16.15
CA PHE A 27 9.59 -7.77 15.26
C PHE A 27 9.93 -7.55 13.78
N LEU A 28 10.51 -6.40 13.43
CA LEU A 28 10.96 -6.05 12.07
C LEU A 28 12.27 -6.75 11.64
N SER A 29 12.54 -7.94 12.17
CA SER A 29 13.68 -8.73 11.72
C SER A 29 13.45 -9.20 10.27
N PRO A 30 14.47 -9.14 9.40
CA PRO A 30 14.39 -9.68 8.03
C PRO A 30 13.90 -11.13 7.99
N LYS A 31 14.23 -11.93 9.03
CA LYS A 31 13.79 -13.33 9.14
C LYS A 31 12.28 -13.44 9.31
N VAL A 32 11.67 -12.57 10.13
CA VAL A 32 10.22 -12.55 10.34
C VAL A 32 9.51 -12.12 9.07
N ALA A 33 10.05 -11.13 8.35
CA ALA A 33 9.48 -10.70 7.07
C ALA A 33 9.42 -11.84 6.03
N TRP A 34 10.48 -12.64 5.90
CA TRP A 34 10.48 -13.82 5.02
C TRP A 34 9.44 -14.87 5.44
N ILE A 35 9.29 -15.12 6.74
CA ILE A 35 8.27 -16.04 7.26
C ILE A 35 6.86 -15.51 6.97
N THR A 36 6.60 -14.22 7.22
CA THR A 36 5.33 -13.58 6.94
C THR A 36 4.99 -13.66 5.44
N ILE A 37 5.93 -13.32 4.56
CA ILE A 37 5.72 -13.42 3.10
C ILE A 37 5.44 -14.87 2.69
N GLY A 38 6.23 -15.83 3.19
CA GLY A 38 6.05 -17.25 2.89
C GLY A 38 4.69 -17.78 3.35
N CYS A 39 4.32 -17.51 4.61
CA CYS A 39 3.06 -17.94 5.20
C CYS A 39 1.85 -17.29 4.49
N SER A 40 1.90 -15.98 4.24
CA SER A 40 0.84 -15.28 3.50
C SER A 40 0.71 -15.79 2.07
N THR A 41 1.82 -16.07 1.38
CA THR A 41 1.80 -16.63 0.02
C THR A 41 1.18 -18.03 0.00
N PHE A 42 1.56 -18.88 0.96
CA PHE A 42 0.98 -20.21 1.10
C PHE A 42 -0.53 -20.16 1.38
N LEU A 43 -0.98 -19.34 2.33
CA LEU A 43 -2.39 -19.18 2.66
C LEU A 43 -3.21 -18.64 1.48
N ILE A 44 -2.71 -17.63 0.77
CA ILE A 44 -3.38 -17.08 -0.42
C ILE A 44 -3.43 -18.12 -1.54
N GLY A 45 -2.36 -18.91 -1.70
CA GLY A 45 -2.32 -20.05 -2.62
C GLY A 45 -3.42 -21.06 -2.31
N LEU A 46 -3.54 -21.49 -1.05
CA LEU A 46 -4.58 -22.41 -0.58
C LEU A 46 -6.00 -21.88 -0.85
N ILE A 47 -6.25 -20.60 -0.54
CA ILE A 47 -7.56 -19.96 -0.80
C ILE A 47 -7.86 -19.90 -2.30
N SER A 48 -6.83 -19.85 -3.15
CA SER A 48 -6.98 -19.80 -4.60
C SER A 48 -7.15 -21.20 -5.23
N LEU A 49 -6.79 -22.29 -4.54
CA LEU A 49 -6.88 -23.66 -5.09
C LEU A 49 -8.28 -24.05 -5.60
N PRO A 50 -9.40 -23.72 -4.93
CA PRO A 50 -10.73 -24.04 -5.42
C PRO A 50 -11.06 -23.47 -6.81
N TRP A 51 -10.35 -22.42 -7.26
CA TRP A 51 -10.53 -21.86 -8.59
C TRP A 51 -10.19 -22.85 -9.71
N LEU A 52 -9.29 -23.81 -9.45
CA LEU A 52 -8.93 -24.87 -10.40
C LEU A 52 -10.12 -25.77 -10.75
N PHE A 53 -11.08 -25.89 -9.84
CA PHE A 53 -12.25 -26.76 -10.00
C PHE A 53 -13.53 -25.99 -10.33
N SER A 54 -13.41 -24.74 -10.77
CA SER A 54 -14.58 -23.87 -10.96
C SER A 54 -15.31 -24.06 -12.30
N PHE A 55 -14.73 -24.82 -13.23
CA PHE A 55 -15.31 -25.02 -14.54
C PHE A 55 -15.62 -26.51 -14.75
N SER A 56 -16.79 -26.77 -15.33
CA SER A 56 -17.21 -28.10 -15.74
C SER A 56 -17.31 -28.15 -17.26
N TYR A 57 -16.81 -29.23 -17.85
CA TYR A 57 -16.94 -29.50 -19.28
C TYR A 57 -18.28 -30.20 -19.52
N VAL A 58 -19.15 -29.59 -20.31
CA VAL A 58 -20.43 -30.17 -20.71
C VAL A 58 -20.40 -30.37 -22.22
N VAL A 59 -20.69 -31.59 -22.64
CA VAL A 59 -20.76 -31.94 -24.07
C VAL A 59 -22.12 -31.47 -24.60
N GLN A 60 -22.12 -30.44 -25.45
CA GLN A 60 -23.34 -29.92 -26.05
C GLN A 60 -23.47 -30.44 -27.50
N LYS A 61 -24.67 -30.91 -27.85
CA LYS A 61 -25.03 -31.30 -29.22
C LYS A 61 -25.75 -30.13 -29.88
N ASP A 62 -25.42 -29.83 -31.12
CA ASP A 62 -26.06 -28.75 -31.89
C ASP A 62 -27.59 -28.85 -31.86
N CYS A 63 -28.25 -27.78 -31.39
CA CYS A 63 -29.70 -27.64 -31.44
C CYS A 63 -30.19 -27.12 -32.81
N SER A 64 -29.63 -27.59 -33.92
CA SER A 64 -30.11 -27.24 -35.28
C SER A 64 -31.17 -28.21 -35.83
N ALA A 65 -31.62 -29.18 -35.02
CA ALA A 65 -32.61 -30.18 -35.43
C ALA A 65 -34.02 -29.90 -34.86
N SER A 66 -34.57 -28.70 -35.06
CA SER A 66 -36.03 -28.53 -35.00
C SER A 66 -36.51 -27.28 -35.74
N SER A 67 -36.66 -27.40 -37.05
CA SER A 67 -37.81 -26.88 -37.81
C SER A 67 -37.62 -27.23 -39.29
N ASN A 68 -38.19 -28.37 -39.69
CA ASN A 68 -38.60 -28.69 -41.07
C ASN A 68 -37.57 -28.55 -42.22
N ALA A 69 -36.26 -28.68 -41.96
CA ALA A 69 -35.28 -28.82 -43.03
C ALA A 69 -35.18 -30.30 -43.47
N ILE A 70 -35.48 -30.54 -44.74
CA ILE A 70 -35.39 -31.82 -45.45
C ILE A 70 -34.04 -32.49 -45.15
N LYS A 71 -34.10 -33.69 -44.54
CA LYS A 71 -32.93 -34.54 -44.30
C LYS A 71 -32.37 -35.00 -45.65
N THR A 72 -31.39 -34.25 -46.18
CA THR A 72 -30.54 -34.72 -47.27
C THR A 72 -29.13 -34.89 -46.72
N SER A 73 -28.70 -36.16 -46.72
CA SER A 73 -27.32 -36.68 -46.62
C SER A 73 -26.34 -36.06 -45.62
N ALA A 74 -25.94 -36.91 -44.65
CA ALA A 74 -24.60 -36.98 -44.05
C ALA A 74 -24.02 -35.67 -43.46
N GLN A 75 -24.69 -35.10 -42.46
CA GLN A 75 -24.04 -34.16 -41.53
C GLN A 75 -23.92 -34.85 -40.17
N THR A 76 -22.72 -35.33 -39.85
CA THR A 76 -22.36 -35.76 -38.50
C THR A 76 -22.59 -34.59 -37.54
N PRO A 77 -23.40 -34.76 -36.47
CA PRO A 77 -23.61 -33.67 -35.51
C PRO A 77 -22.26 -33.25 -34.92
N SER A 78 -21.89 -31.98 -35.07
CA SER A 78 -20.72 -31.43 -34.41
C SER A 78 -20.97 -31.47 -32.90
N VAL A 79 -20.19 -32.28 -32.22
CA VAL A 79 -20.15 -32.32 -30.76
C VAL A 79 -19.06 -31.36 -30.34
N TYR A 80 -19.41 -30.25 -29.69
CA TYR A 80 -18.43 -29.34 -29.12
C TYR A 80 -18.50 -29.39 -27.60
N GLU A 81 -17.34 -29.32 -26.96
CA GLU A 81 -17.22 -29.26 -25.51
C GLU A 81 -17.36 -27.81 -25.06
N LEU A 82 -18.44 -27.51 -24.32
CA LEU A 82 -18.67 -26.18 -23.78
C LEU A 82 -18.22 -26.13 -22.32
N CYS A 83 -17.38 -25.15 -22.01
CA CYS A 83 -16.96 -24.87 -20.65
C CYS A 83 -18.04 -24.06 -19.95
N THR A 84 -18.67 -24.62 -18.92
CA THR A 84 -19.74 -23.96 -18.16
C THR A 84 -19.31 -23.70 -16.72
N PRO A 85 -19.62 -22.52 -16.15
CA PRO A 85 -19.31 -22.21 -14.76
C PRO A 85 -20.20 -23.06 -13.84
N ASN A 86 -19.58 -23.73 -12.87
CA ASN A 86 -20.28 -24.57 -11.91
C ASN A 86 -20.66 -23.81 -10.62
N ASN A 87 -21.28 -24.49 -9.65
CA ASN A 87 -21.65 -23.86 -8.38
C ASN A 87 -20.43 -23.38 -7.57
N VAL A 88 -19.30 -24.07 -7.68
CA VAL A 88 -18.04 -23.67 -7.01
C VAL A 88 -17.60 -22.31 -7.53
N TYR A 89 -17.67 -22.07 -8.83
CA TYR A 89 -17.38 -20.76 -9.43
C TYR A 89 -18.24 -19.65 -8.83
N ARG A 90 -19.55 -19.87 -8.73
CA ARG A 90 -20.49 -18.84 -8.25
C ARG A 90 -20.24 -18.47 -6.79
N VAL A 91 -19.98 -19.46 -5.94
CA VAL A 91 -19.65 -19.26 -4.52
C VAL A 91 -18.30 -18.56 -4.39
N LEU A 92 -17.28 -19.00 -5.12
CA LEU A 92 -15.94 -18.39 -5.07
C LEU A 92 -15.95 -16.94 -5.56
N ARG A 93 -16.69 -16.64 -6.62
CA ARG A 93 -16.85 -15.27 -7.14
C ARG A 93 -17.52 -14.36 -6.11
N LEU A 94 -18.52 -14.86 -5.37
CA LEU A 94 -19.15 -14.11 -4.28
C LEU A 94 -18.20 -13.87 -3.11
N MET A 95 -17.42 -14.89 -2.72
CA MET A 95 -16.43 -14.80 -1.64
C MET A 95 -15.21 -13.94 -2.01
N GLN A 96 -14.90 -13.82 -3.30
CA GLN A 96 -13.77 -13.05 -3.79
C GLN A 96 -13.95 -11.55 -3.52
N ILE A 97 -15.14 -11.02 -3.72
CA ILE A 97 -15.45 -9.58 -3.55
C ILE A 97 -15.11 -9.07 -2.15
N PRO A 98 -15.62 -9.66 -1.04
CA PRO A 98 -15.28 -9.19 0.28
C PRO A 98 -13.79 -9.40 0.59
N LEU A 99 -13.17 -10.48 0.12
CA LEU A 99 -11.79 -10.82 0.43
C LEU A 99 -10.76 -9.95 -0.30
N ILE A 100 -11.12 -9.39 -1.45
CA ILE A 100 -10.23 -8.58 -2.29
C ILE A 100 -10.50 -7.08 -2.16
N VAL A 101 -11.76 -6.68 -2.06
CA VAL A 101 -12.12 -5.26 -2.12
C VAL A 101 -12.52 -4.74 -0.75
N LEU A 102 -13.52 -5.36 -0.10
CA LEU A 102 -14.06 -4.82 1.15
C LEU A 102 -13.08 -4.95 2.32
N LEU A 103 -12.58 -6.16 2.60
CA LEU A 103 -11.68 -6.38 3.74
C LEU A 103 -10.38 -5.59 3.60
N PRO A 104 -9.64 -5.66 2.47
CA PRO A 104 -8.46 -4.84 2.27
C PRO A 104 -8.77 -3.34 2.32
N GLY A 105 -9.86 -2.87 1.71
CA GLY A 105 -10.24 -1.47 1.72
C GLY A 105 -10.56 -0.94 3.12
N ILE A 106 -11.25 -1.73 3.96
CA ILE A 106 -11.56 -1.39 5.35
C ILE A 106 -10.27 -1.35 6.19
N ILE A 107 -9.41 -2.37 6.06
CA ILE A 107 -8.14 -2.42 6.80
C ILE A 107 -7.26 -1.23 6.41
N LEU A 108 -7.06 -1.01 5.11
CA LEU A 108 -6.25 0.10 4.60
C LEU A 108 -6.77 1.46 5.06
N THR A 109 -8.07 1.71 4.98
CA THR A 109 -8.64 2.99 5.43
C THR A 109 -8.53 3.17 6.93
N PHE A 110 -8.80 2.12 7.71
CA PHE A 110 -8.67 2.15 9.16
C PHE A 110 -7.23 2.44 9.59
N GLU A 111 -6.27 1.67 9.08
CA GLU A 111 -4.85 1.83 9.38
C GLU A 111 -4.33 3.20 8.94
N ASN A 112 -4.63 3.61 7.70
CA ASN A 112 -4.17 4.90 7.16
C ASN A 112 -4.79 6.08 7.92
N THR A 113 -6.05 5.98 8.36
CA THR A 113 -6.69 7.01 9.21
C THR A 113 -6.01 7.09 10.57
N LYS A 114 -5.71 5.95 11.21
CA LYS A 114 -5.02 5.93 12.51
C LYS A 114 -3.58 6.41 12.42
N ILE A 115 -2.86 6.09 11.35
CA ILE A 115 -1.54 6.63 11.08
C ILE A 115 -1.63 8.15 10.94
N ALA A 116 -2.51 8.66 10.06
CA ALA A 116 -2.68 10.08 9.82
C ALA A 116 -3.05 10.84 11.11
N PHE A 117 -3.96 10.29 11.91
CA PHE A 117 -4.34 10.89 13.20
C PHE A 117 -3.18 10.92 14.20
N THR A 118 -2.42 9.82 14.32
CA THR A 118 -1.26 9.74 15.20
C THR A 118 -0.19 10.76 14.82
N LEU A 119 0.07 10.90 13.52
CA LEU A 119 0.99 11.90 12.96
C LEU A 119 0.48 13.33 13.24
N ALA A 120 -0.79 13.63 12.92
CA ALA A 120 -1.39 14.93 13.21
C ALA A 120 -1.34 15.30 14.71
N LYS A 121 -1.57 14.34 15.61
CA LYS A 121 -1.48 14.56 17.06
C LYS A 121 -0.03 14.88 17.49
N ARG A 122 0.96 14.13 16.99
CA ARG A 122 2.38 14.39 17.26
C ARG A 122 2.78 15.78 16.78
N ARG A 123 2.34 16.17 15.57
CA ARG A 123 2.54 17.52 15.04
C ARG A 123 1.95 18.61 15.94
N GLY A 124 0.74 18.41 16.47
CA GLY A 124 0.10 19.35 17.40
C GLY A 124 0.92 19.55 18.68
N GLN A 125 1.40 18.45 19.27
CA GLN A 125 2.25 18.49 20.47
C GLN A 125 3.59 19.20 20.23
N TRP A 126 4.18 19.01 19.05
CA TRP A 126 5.47 19.61 18.70
C TRP A 126 5.37 21.11 18.39
N MET A 127 4.26 21.54 17.76
CA MET A 127 4.02 22.96 17.55
C MET A 127 3.74 23.69 18.86
N SER A 128 3.01 23.08 19.81
CA SER A 128 2.78 23.75 21.11
C SER A 128 4.04 23.86 21.96
N SER A 129 4.99 22.94 21.84
CA SER A 129 6.25 22.97 22.58
C SER A 129 7.31 23.89 21.95
N SER A 130 7.33 24.05 20.62
CA SER A 130 8.22 25.04 19.96
C SER A 130 7.85 26.49 20.29
N PHE A 131 6.57 26.80 20.47
CA PHE A 131 6.14 28.14 20.88
C PHE A 131 6.50 28.48 22.33
N ALA A 132 6.69 27.48 23.21
CA ALA A 132 7.11 27.71 24.59
C ALA A 132 8.58 28.15 24.70
N VAL A 133 9.44 27.79 23.73
CA VAL A 133 10.89 28.10 23.77
C VAL A 133 11.20 29.53 23.36
N HIS A 134 10.37 30.18 22.54
CA HIS A 134 10.54 31.60 22.17
C HIS A 134 9.80 32.59 23.07
N GLY A 135 8.98 32.13 24.03
CA GLY A 135 8.24 32.99 24.96
C GLY A 135 9.01 33.40 26.22
N SER A 136 10.18 32.82 26.50
CA SER A 136 10.92 33.03 27.76
C SER A 136 12.22 33.83 27.60
N SER A 137 12.25 34.76 26.65
CA SER A 137 13.33 35.74 26.56
C SER A 137 12.72 37.12 26.31
N ASN A 138 12.25 37.76 27.39
CA ASN A 138 12.23 39.22 27.58
C ASN A 138 11.55 39.59 28.91
N SER A 139 12.32 39.59 30.01
CA SER A 139 12.19 40.64 31.04
C SER A 139 13.42 40.63 31.96
N VAL A 140 14.59 40.95 31.40
CA VAL A 140 15.67 41.59 32.17
C VAL A 140 16.29 42.65 31.25
N LYS A 141 15.69 43.85 31.22
CA LYS A 141 16.31 45.05 30.66
C LYS A 141 16.71 45.97 31.82
N ASN A 142 17.97 45.86 32.21
CA ASN A 142 18.83 46.80 32.94
C ASN A 142 20.26 46.38 32.54
N CYS A 143 21.23 47.21 32.19
CA CYS A 143 21.35 48.65 32.02
C CYS A 143 22.67 48.91 31.24
N ASN A 144 22.77 50.06 30.57
CA ASN A 144 23.98 50.81 30.18
C ASN A 144 25.03 50.31 29.15
N GLN A 145 25.24 51.20 28.17
CA GLN A 145 26.51 51.70 27.61
C GLN A 145 27.61 50.71 27.20
N GLN A 146 27.93 50.67 25.89
CA GLN A 146 29.10 51.39 25.37
C GLN A 146 29.15 51.38 23.84
N SER A 147 29.54 52.54 23.32
CA SER A 147 29.97 52.80 21.95
C SER A 147 31.26 52.03 21.64
N GLY A 148 31.36 51.43 20.46
CA GLY A 148 32.58 50.77 19.99
C GLY A 148 32.40 50.23 18.57
N SER A 149 33.30 50.64 17.68
CA SER A 149 33.36 50.27 16.27
C SER A 149 33.70 48.79 16.04
N ASP A 150 33.52 48.39 14.78
CA ASP A 150 34.07 47.19 14.15
C ASP A 150 33.50 45.84 14.55
N ASN A 151 32.67 45.29 13.65
CA ASN A 151 33.15 44.29 12.70
C ASN A 151 31.98 43.82 11.84
N ARG A 152 32.17 43.88 10.51
CA ARG A 152 31.39 43.11 9.54
C ARG A 152 31.68 41.64 9.81
N ILE A 153 30.95 41.07 10.77
CA ILE A 153 30.88 39.63 10.99
C ILE A 153 30.10 39.10 9.79
N ASP A 154 30.83 38.37 8.94
CA ASP A 154 30.26 37.41 8.01
C ASP A 154 29.02 36.80 8.63
N SER A 155 27.91 36.85 7.91
CA SER A 155 26.70 36.12 8.27
C SER A 155 27.04 34.64 8.31
N VAL A 156 27.57 34.18 9.44
CA VAL A 156 27.59 32.79 9.86
C VAL A 156 26.12 32.45 9.92
N ASN A 157 25.65 31.87 8.81
CA ASN A 157 24.38 31.19 8.73
C ASN A 157 24.48 30.09 9.77
N VAL A 158 24.08 30.39 11.01
CA VAL A 158 23.95 29.44 12.10
C VAL A 158 22.81 28.53 11.66
N ASN A 159 23.16 27.58 10.79
CA ASN A 159 22.34 26.45 10.40
C ASN A 159 22.12 25.68 11.69
N ASN A 160 21.11 26.09 12.46
CA ASN A 160 20.82 25.52 13.75
C ASN A 160 20.46 24.06 13.49
N PRO A 161 21.33 23.09 13.84
CA PRO A 161 21.19 21.70 13.38
C PRO A 161 19.87 21.08 13.86
N MET A 162 19.35 21.59 14.99
CA MET A 162 18.04 21.23 15.52
C MET A 162 16.88 21.73 14.65
N ALA A 163 16.97 22.94 14.09
CA ALA A 163 15.95 23.48 13.19
C ALA A 163 15.92 22.74 11.84
N GLU A 164 17.09 22.36 11.32
CA GLU A 164 17.17 21.54 10.10
C GLU A 164 16.66 20.11 10.34
N CYS A 165 17.00 19.49 11.47
CA CYS A 165 16.45 18.19 11.87
C CYS A 165 14.91 18.23 11.96
N HIS A 166 14.34 19.28 12.56
CA HIS A 166 12.89 19.49 12.60
C HIS A 166 12.26 19.65 11.21
N ARG A 167 12.92 20.38 10.31
CA ARG A 167 12.46 20.56 8.93
C ARG A 167 12.43 19.23 8.18
N GLN A 168 13.49 18.44 8.30
CA GLN A 168 13.60 17.12 7.68
C GLN A 168 12.55 16.14 8.22
N ALA A 169 12.34 16.10 9.54
CA ALA A 169 11.30 15.25 10.15
C ALA A 169 9.90 15.61 9.64
N LYS A 170 9.58 16.91 9.52
CA LYS A 170 8.29 17.40 8.99
C LYS A 170 8.10 17.06 7.52
N GLU A 171 9.14 17.20 6.69
CA GLU A 171 9.08 16.82 5.28
C GLU A 171 8.89 15.32 5.10
N GLN A 172 9.56 14.50 5.91
CA GLN A 172 9.40 13.05 5.91
C GLN A 172 7.97 12.65 6.32
N GLU A 173 7.41 13.26 7.36
CA GLU A 173 6.04 13.03 7.83
C GLU A 173 4.98 13.42 6.79
N ASN A 174 5.15 14.58 6.14
CA ASN A 174 4.26 15.02 5.06
C ASN A 174 4.28 14.05 3.87
N ARG A 175 5.48 13.58 3.48
CA ARG A 175 5.61 12.58 2.41
C ARG A 175 4.93 11.27 2.76
N LEU A 176 5.07 10.81 4.00
CA LEU A 176 4.38 9.61 4.50
C LEU A 176 2.86 9.78 4.47
N THR A 177 2.35 10.91 4.96
CA THR A 177 0.90 11.20 4.98
C THR A 177 0.32 11.28 3.56
N LEU A 178 1.02 11.94 2.65
CA LEU A 178 0.67 12.01 1.23
C LEU A 178 0.62 10.60 0.62
N GLN A 179 1.61 9.76 0.91
CA GLN A 179 1.64 8.37 0.43
C GLN A 179 0.40 7.59 0.89
N LEU A 180 0.04 7.68 2.17
CA LEU A 180 -1.08 6.95 2.76
C LEU A 180 -2.41 7.40 2.15
N LEU A 181 -2.57 8.71 1.92
CA LEU A 181 -3.77 9.27 1.28
C LEU A 181 -3.87 8.81 -0.17
N ILE A 182 -2.77 8.89 -0.94
CA ILE A 182 -2.76 8.47 -2.34
C ILE A 182 -3.10 6.98 -2.46
N VAL A 183 -2.51 6.11 -1.63
CA VAL A 183 -2.78 4.66 -1.67
C VAL A 183 -4.24 4.36 -1.34
N SER A 184 -4.79 4.96 -0.27
CA SER A 184 -6.20 4.74 0.09
C SER A 184 -7.19 5.28 -0.94
N CYS A 185 -6.98 6.50 -1.44
CA CYS A 185 -7.87 7.09 -2.44
C CYS A 185 -7.83 6.32 -3.75
N THR A 186 -6.62 5.97 -4.22
CA THR A 186 -6.42 5.21 -5.46
C THR A 186 -7.07 3.83 -5.38
N PHE A 187 -6.92 3.14 -4.25
CA PHE A 187 -7.55 1.84 -4.02
C PHE A 187 -9.07 1.89 -4.20
N TRP A 188 -9.74 2.85 -3.55
CA TRP A 188 -11.20 2.96 -3.65
C TRP A 188 -11.66 3.43 -5.02
N ILE A 189 -10.99 4.43 -5.62
CA ILE A 189 -11.37 4.94 -6.94
C ILE A 189 -11.29 3.85 -8.01
N LEU A 190 -10.23 3.02 -7.97
CA LEU A 190 -10.03 1.96 -8.95
C LEU A 190 -10.79 0.67 -8.62
N SER A 191 -11.12 0.41 -7.35
CA SER A 191 -11.81 -0.83 -6.93
C SER A 191 -13.32 -0.68 -6.79
N MET A 192 -13.85 0.52 -6.55
CA MET A 192 -15.30 0.77 -6.42
C MET A 192 -16.10 0.35 -7.65
N PRO A 193 -15.70 0.70 -8.89
CA PRO A 193 -16.44 0.25 -10.07
C PRO A 193 -16.53 -1.27 -10.14
N SER A 194 -15.44 -1.97 -9.79
CA SER A 194 -15.41 -3.44 -9.75
C SER A 194 -16.33 -4.00 -8.68
N LEU A 195 -16.33 -3.43 -7.47
CA LEU A 195 -17.28 -3.81 -6.41
C LEU A 195 -18.73 -3.75 -6.89
N ILE A 196 -19.09 -2.70 -7.62
CA ILE A 196 -20.46 -2.49 -8.12
C ILE A 196 -20.76 -3.45 -9.26
N PHE A 197 -20.04 -3.40 -10.38
CA PHE A 197 -20.41 -4.17 -11.58
C PHE A 197 -20.16 -5.67 -11.43
N VAL A 198 -19.02 -6.08 -10.86
CA VAL A 198 -18.71 -7.50 -10.64
C VAL A 198 -19.58 -8.05 -9.50
N GLY A 199 -19.82 -7.26 -8.46
CA GLY A 199 -20.67 -7.65 -7.34
C GLY A 199 -22.12 -7.84 -7.72
N LEU A 200 -22.71 -6.89 -8.44
CA LEU A 200 -24.08 -7.02 -8.94
C LEU A 200 -24.24 -8.21 -9.86
N ARG A 201 -23.26 -8.47 -10.75
CA ARG A 201 -23.27 -9.66 -11.62
C ARG A 201 -23.20 -10.96 -10.81
N ALA A 202 -22.32 -11.04 -9.82
CA ALA A 202 -22.18 -12.22 -8.97
C ALA A 202 -23.44 -12.49 -8.13
N LEU A 203 -24.12 -11.44 -7.66
CA LEU A 203 -25.39 -11.55 -6.94
C LEU A 203 -26.52 -12.00 -7.87
N ALA A 204 -26.63 -11.41 -9.07
CA ALA A 204 -27.65 -11.78 -10.05
C ALA A 204 -27.51 -13.24 -10.52
N GLU A 205 -26.28 -13.70 -10.78
CA GLU A 205 -25.97 -15.09 -11.16
C GLU A 205 -26.30 -16.08 -10.03
N ASN A 206 -26.19 -15.68 -8.76
CA ASN A 206 -26.58 -16.50 -7.61
C ASN A 206 -28.09 -16.49 -7.35
N ALA A 207 -28.77 -15.37 -7.61
CA ALA A 207 -30.21 -15.24 -7.46
C ALA A 207 -31.02 -15.94 -8.58
N ASN A 208 -30.35 -16.59 -9.54
CA ASN A 208 -30.94 -17.16 -10.76
C ASN A 208 -31.83 -16.17 -11.54
N SER A 209 -31.67 -14.86 -11.29
CA SER A 209 -32.35 -13.83 -12.05
C SER A 209 -31.59 -13.67 -13.36
N ALA A 210 -32.03 -14.36 -14.40
CA ALA A 210 -31.56 -14.19 -15.77
C ALA A 210 -32.02 -12.83 -16.30
N HIS A 211 -31.49 -11.74 -15.75
CA HIS A 211 -31.67 -10.43 -16.34
C HIS A 211 -30.89 -10.40 -17.66
N HIS A 212 -31.58 -10.03 -18.74
CA HIS A 212 -30.93 -9.61 -19.97
C HIS A 212 -29.94 -8.50 -19.63
N VAL A 213 -28.66 -8.85 -19.64
CA VAL A 213 -27.58 -7.93 -19.32
C VAL A 213 -27.52 -6.93 -20.47
N SER A 214 -27.93 -5.68 -20.21
CA SER A 214 -27.82 -4.60 -21.19
C SER A 214 -26.36 -4.48 -21.65
N GLU A 215 -26.15 -4.20 -22.93
CA GLU A 215 -24.81 -4.02 -23.53
C GLU A 215 -23.98 -3.00 -22.75
N THR A 216 -24.61 -1.93 -22.27
CA THR A 216 -24.01 -0.91 -21.40
C THR A 216 -23.47 -1.49 -20.09
N PHE A 217 -24.16 -2.46 -19.49
CA PHE A 217 -23.71 -3.13 -18.27
C PHE A 217 -22.51 -4.04 -18.54
N ALA A 218 -22.50 -4.74 -19.68
CA ALA A 218 -21.36 -5.57 -20.09
C ALA A 218 -20.10 -4.71 -20.29
N ASN A 219 -20.23 -3.56 -20.97
CA ASN A 219 -19.13 -2.61 -21.14
C ASN A 219 -18.63 -2.07 -19.79
N GLY A 220 -19.55 -1.67 -18.91
CA GLY A 220 -19.21 -1.23 -17.54
C GLY A 220 -18.47 -2.30 -16.72
N TYR A 221 -18.85 -3.58 -16.88
CA TYR A 221 -18.17 -4.70 -16.25
C TYR A 221 -16.71 -4.83 -16.72
N TYR A 222 -16.45 -4.79 -18.03
CA TYR A 222 -15.07 -4.92 -18.55
C TYR A 222 -14.19 -3.73 -18.16
N VAL A 223 -14.72 -2.51 -18.22
CA VAL A 223 -13.99 -1.29 -17.78
C VAL A 223 -13.67 -1.38 -16.29
N SER A 224 -14.64 -1.79 -15.47
CA SER A 224 -14.46 -1.93 -14.03
C SER A 224 -13.44 -3.01 -13.67
N TRP A 225 -13.45 -4.13 -14.40
CA TRP A 225 -12.45 -5.17 -14.25
C TRP A 225 -11.05 -4.67 -14.61
N PHE A 226 -10.93 -3.92 -15.70
CA PHE A 226 -9.68 -3.30 -16.11
C PHE A 226 -9.15 -2.29 -15.07
N LEU A 227 -10.00 -1.41 -14.55
CA LEU A 227 -9.62 -0.44 -13.50
C LEU A 227 -9.13 -1.14 -12.24
N TYR A 228 -9.80 -2.22 -11.84
CA TYR A 228 -9.36 -3.03 -10.71
C TYR A 228 -8.01 -3.72 -10.97
N GLN A 229 -7.76 -4.20 -12.20
CA GLN A 229 -6.45 -4.73 -12.55
C GLN A 229 -5.37 -3.64 -12.56
N LEU A 230 -5.72 -2.43 -12.98
CA LEU A 230 -4.84 -1.26 -12.93
C LEU A 230 -4.48 -0.89 -11.49
N ASN A 231 -5.40 -1.07 -10.53
CA ASN A 231 -5.13 -0.90 -9.10
C ASN A 231 -3.93 -1.75 -8.64
N MET A 232 -3.82 -2.99 -9.13
CA MET A 232 -2.69 -3.89 -8.80
C MET A 232 -1.35 -3.41 -9.36
N CYS A 233 -1.38 -2.64 -10.45
CA CYS A 233 -0.19 -2.14 -11.11
C CYS A 233 0.25 -0.78 -10.54
N ILE A 234 -0.71 0.08 -10.20
CA ILE A 234 -0.43 1.46 -9.79
C ILE A 234 0.28 1.55 -8.45
N ASP A 235 0.10 0.56 -7.57
CA ASP A 235 0.82 0.48 -6.30
C ASP A 235 2.33 0.58 -6.51
N PHE A 236 2.89 -0.16 -7.48
CA PHE A 236 4.31 -0.08 -7.84
C PHE A 236 4.71 1.35 -8.25
N PHE A 237 3.92 2.00 -9.09
CA PHE A 237 4.18 3.37 -9.54
C PHE A 237 4.09 4.38 -8.40
N ILE A 238 3.15 4.22 -7.46
CA ILE A 238 3.04 5.07 -6.27
C ILE A 238 4.30 4.95 -5.41
N TYR A 239 4.81 3.73 -5.19
CA TYR A 239 6.08 3.54 -4.48
C TYR A 239 7.27 4.17 -5.24
N CYS A 240 7.27 4.10 -6.57
CA CYS A 240 8.29 4.74 -7.38
C CYS A 240 8.23 6.28 -7.29
N VAL A 241 7.05 6.89 -7.32
CA VAL A 241 6.91 8.35 -7.30
C VAL A 241 7.25 8.93 -5.92
N VAL A 242 6.85 8.24 -4.86
CA VAL A 242 7.01 8.72 -3.47
C VAL A 242 8.40 8.43 -2.90
N GLY A 243 9.04 7.32 -3.27
CA GLY A 243 10.33 6.92 -2.74
C GLY A 243 11.50 7.62 -3.43
N SER A 244 12.03 8.71 -2.87
CA SER A 244 13.22 9.40 -3.41
C SER A 244 14.43 8.47 -3.52
N THR A 245 14.67 7.63 -2.52
CA THR A 245 15.78 6.65 -2.53
C THR A 245 15.56 5.54 -3.56
N PHE A 246 14.30 5.15 -3.81
CA PHE A 246 13.97 4.16 -4.83
C PHE A 246 14.19 4.73 -6.23
N ARG A 247 13.79 5.99 -6.47
CA ARG A 247 14.06 6.70 -7.73
C ARG A 247 15.54 6.83 -8.01
N GLU A 248 16.34 7.22 -7.02
CA GLU A 248 17.80 7.29 -7.19
C GLU A 248 18.44 5.94 -7.50
N THR A 249 17.93 4.87 -6.88
CA THR A 249 18.39 3.50 -7.15
C THR A 249 17.98 3.05 -8.55
N LEU A 250 16.73 3.33 -8.96
CA LEU A 250 16.18 2.98 -10.27
C LEU A 250 16.89 3.74 -11.39
N TRP A 251 17.14 5.04 -11.20
CA TRP A 251 17.92 5.85 -12.14
C TRP A 251 19.38 5.37 -12.21
N ALA A 252 20.02 5.04 -11.09
CA ALA A 252 21.37 4.45 -11.13
C ALA A 252 21.41 3.10 -11.86
N LEU A 253 20.34 2.29 -11.76
CA LEU A 253 20.21 1.02 -12.46
C LEU A 253 19.97 1.21 -13.97
N LEU A 254 19.17 2.22 -14.34
CA LEU A 254 18.91 2.61 -15.74
C LEU A 254 20.13 3.27 -16.39
N GLU A 255 20.88 4.07 -15.64
CA GLU A 255 22.15 4.69 -16.06
C GLU A 255 23.32 3.68 -16.11
N ARG A 256 23.07 2.39 -15.78
CA ARG A 256 24.09 1.33 -15.68
C ARG A 256 25.26 1.65 -14.74
N ASP A 257 25.10 2.60 -13.81
CA ASP A 257 26.13 2.92 -12.83
C ASP A 257 26.06 1.94 -11.64
N TRP A 258 26.63 0.76 -11.88
CA TRP A 258 26.67 -0.33 -10.91
C TRP A 258 27.42 0.05 -9.62
N SER A 259 28.36 1.00 -9.72
CA SER A 259 29.13 1.49 -8.58
C SER A 259 28.26 2.33 -7.64
N ARG A 260 27.43 3.22 -8.21
CA ARG A 260 26.46 4.04 -7.47
C ARG A 260 25.33 3.20 -6.89
N PHE A 261 24.84 2.18 -7.62
CA PHE A 261 23.86 1.22 -7.12
C PHE A 261 24.38 0.44 -5.91
N HIS A 262 25.57 -0.15 -6.00
CA HIS A 262 26.17 -0.88 -4.87
C HIS A 262 26.41 0.01 -3.65
N ARG A 263 26.80 1.28 -3.87
CA ARG A 263 26.98 2.26 -2.80
C ARG A 263 25.64 2.57 -2.11
N LEU A 264 24.58 2.87 -2.86
CA LEU A 264 23.25 3.15 -2.31
C LEU A 264 22.65 1.95 -1.56
N ARG A 265 22.80 0.73 -2.12
CA ARG A 265 22.37 -0.51 -1.47
C ARG A 265 23.06 -0.72 -0.12
N ASN A 266 24.38 -0.50 -0.07
CA ASN A 266 25.14 -0.63 1.17
C ASN A 266 24.74 0.43 2.20
N THR A 267 24.41 1.66 1.77
CA THR A 267 23.89 2.71 2.66
C THR A 267 22.49 2.38 3.18
N LEU A 268 21.60 1.82 2.36
CA LEU A 268 20.27 1.35 2.79
C LEU A 268 20.36 0.19 3.80
N CYS A 269 21.29 -0.74 3.59
CA CYS A 269 21.55 -1.83 4.53
C CYS A 269 22.21 -1.33 5.82
N LYS A 270 23.11 -0.34 5.76
CA LYS A 270 23.78 0.24 6.93
C LYS A 270 22.91 1.22 7.72
N GLY A 271 22.10 2.06 7.08
CA GLY A 271 21.19 2.99 7.75
C GLY A 271 20.18 2.28 8.65
N ARG A 272 19.71 1.09 8.24
CA ARG A 272 18.84 0.22 9.05
C ARG A 272 19.57 -0.40 10.27
N LEU A 273 20.89 -0.54 10.20
CA LEU A 273 21.74 -1.03 11.30
C LEU A 273 22.15 0.05 12.30
N ILE A 274 22.30 1.31 11.85
CA ILE A 274 22.68 2.44 12.73
C ILE A 274 21.51 2.85 13.62
N ASP A 275 20.28 2.91 13.08
CA ASP A 275 19.05 3.17 13.85
C ASP A 275 18.78 2.08 14.93
N SER A 276 19.25 0.85 14.68
CA SER A 276 19.21 -0.24 15.67
C SER A 276 20.31 -0.15 16.73
N ARG A 277 21.40 0.59 16.48
CA ARG A 277 22.55 0.72 17.40
C ARG A 277 22.42 1.93 18.31
N GLU A 278 21.89 3.04 17.80
CA GLU A 278 21.65 4.26 18.59
C GLU A 278 20.57 4.06 19.66
N CYS A 279 19.53 3.28 19.36
CA CYS A 279 18.50 2.93 20.36
C CYS A 279 19.04 2.01 21.48
N VAL A 280 20.08 1.21 21.22
CA VAL A 280 20.72 0.34 22.24
C VAL A 280 21.72 1.12 23.09
N THR A 281 22.39 2.13 22.52
CA THR A 281 23.28 2.99 23.31
C THR A 281 22.53 3.96 24.22
N ALA A 282 21.34 4.42 23.83
CA ALA A 282 20.50 5.29 24.67
C ALA A 282 19.98 4.59 25.94
N THR A 283 19.70 3.28 25.89
CA THR A 283 19.30 2.51 27.09
C THR A 283 20.47 2.12 27.99
N THR A 284 21.72 2.20 27.51
CA THR A 284 22.89 1.84 28.30
C THR A 284 23.52 3.06 29.01
N SER A 285 23.28 4.27 28.50
CA SER A 285 23.77 5.51 29.13
C SER A 285 22.93 5.97 30.33
N ASP A 286 21.66 5.55 30.43
CA ASP A 286 20.78 5.96 31.53
C ASP A 286 20.97 5.12 32.81
N SER A 287 21.52 3.90 32.70
CA SER A 287 21.84 3.05 33.87
C SER A 287 23.19 3.34 34.53
N ARG A 288 23.98 4.32 34.05
CA ARG A 288 25.25 4.75 34.69
C ARG A 288 25.18 6.09 35.42
N ARG A 289 24.00 6.71 35.52
CA ARG A 289 23.79 7.93 36.34
C ARG A 289 23.05 7.68 37.65
N LEU A 290 22.78 6.42 37.99
CA LEU A 290 22.27 5.99 39.29
C LEU A 290 23.16 4.85 39.79
N ASN A 291 24.35 5.21 40.27
CA ASN A 291 25.13 4.57 41.33
C ASN A 291 26.48 5.27 41.46
#